data_AF-A0A800G169-F1
#
_entry.id   AF-A0A800G169-F1
#
_cell.length_a   1.000
_cell.length_b   1.000
_cell.length_c   1.000
_cell.angle_alpha   90.00
_cell.angle_beta   90.00
_cell.angle_gamma   90.00
#
_symmetry.space_group_name_H-M   'P 1'
#
loop_
_entity.id
_entity.type
_entity.pdbx_description
1 polymer ?
#
loop_
_entity_poly.entity_id
_entity_poly.type
_entity_poly.pdbx_seq_one_letter_code
_entity_poly.pdbx_strand_id
1 'polypeptide(L)'
;MPILPRSVLISILACAPLALSGAGASLDAAVQVGSAANIDDEIIAEFKKYYRKYKDVDQKIEAILALEGVEARQVVDVLLPLLSASEGEVVEAASRVLGQFKTRGPIDHVFATLEKERKPERRAGILDAVMRGGYVDLGEALLDCLEDRDWNVRRLALMAVAAGGKEENAARCLPLCTDKEIAVRCAALDGLSSMGSDLVRFPAVQALQDPAWQVRACAIHALGVVRHKDSMQPLIEALEREEGRLRADAAAALESLTARGFGQRLELWQRFWSNYKDRYEIPTDTELAALRAKQAEYAEMYKPSDSVAFHGVDTPSRRVLFIIDVSGSMENEVVDKERFAEGEYPSFSRMDIVKTELARTIEGLESYVEFNILAFATKVTKWKKGLTRANVLNKSSAMDFARKLEPLGGASKQALAEVGLVGAASLGAGKTNTYAALAAGLGLDGKKPKGYDTKLDTIFFLSDGKPTTGQFTDRDEILREIKRANGLRRIVIHTIALGQFEKGFMRRLAKDNGGVFIDLGE
;
A
#
# COMPACT_ATOMS: atom_id res chain seq x y z
N MET A 1 34.21 -6.35 -6.92
CA MET A 1 33.83 -5.94 -8.30
C MET A 1 34.94 -6.35 -9.26
N PRO A 2 34.64 -6.72 -10.52
CA PRO A 2 33.31 -7.02 -11.12
C PRO A 2 33.17 -8.55 -11.40
N ILE A 3 32.03 -9.24 -11.30
CA ILE A 3 30.65 -9.05 -11.76
C ILE A 3 30.55 -8.94 -13.30
N LEU A 4 30.18 -10.06 -13.94
CA LEU A 4 29.55 -10.13 -15.26
C LEU A 4 28.26 -10.98 -15.15
N PRO A 5 27.24 -10.71 -15.98
CA PRO A 5 25.84 -10.80 -15.58
C PRO A 5 25.16 -12.14 -15.90
N ARG A 6 24.18 -12.48 -15.04
CA ARG A 6 23.12 -13.47 -15.29
C ARG A 6 22.17 -12.96 -16.38
N SER A 7 22.03 -13.69 -17.47
CA SER A 7 20.82 -13.69 -18.30
C SER A 7 20.84 -14.89 -19.26
N VAL A 8 20.17 -15.98 -18.88
CA VAL A 8 19.54 -16.88 -19.86
C VAL A 8 18.21 -17.33 -19.26
N LEU A 9 17.15 -16.61 -19.64
CA LEU A 9 15.79 -17.15 -19.65
C LEU A 9 15.77 -18.30 -20.67
N ILE A 10 15.37 -19.49 -20.25
CA ILE A 10 14.89 -20.52 -21.17
C ILE A 10 13.38 -20.37 -21.25
N SER A 11 12.92 -19.63 -22.25
CA SER A 11 11.54 -19.71 -22.75
C SER A 11 11.51 -20.78 -23.83
N ILE A 12 10.79 -21.88 -23.62
CA ILE A 12 10.45 -22.82 -24.70
C ILE A 12 8.92 -22.89 -24.86
N LEU A 13 8.49 -22.08 -25.83
CA LEU A 13 7.49 -22.31 -26.89
C LEU A 13 6.23 -23.15 -26.61
N ALA A 14 5.11 -22.43 -26.72
CA ALA A 14 3.82 -22.94 -27.15
C ALA A 14 3.91 -23.54 -28.57
N CYS A 15 3.28 -24.70 -28.76
CA CYS A 15 3.16 -25.39 -30.03
C CYS A 15 1.76 -25.17 -30.61
N ALA A 16 1.68 -24.64 -31.84
CA ALA A 16 0.53 -24.73 -32.72
C ALA A 16 0.94 -25.57 -33.95
N PRO A 17 0.07 -26.46 -34.48
CA PRO A 17 0.48 -27.39 -35.54
C PRO A 17 0.30 -26.76 -36.92
N LEU A 18 1.35 -26.83 -37.75
CA LEU A 18 1.26 -26.67 -39.20
C LEU A 18 1.86 -27.92 -39.84
N ALA A 19 0.98 -28.69 -40.47
CA ALA A 19 1.32 -29.87 -41.23
C ALA A 19 2.12 -29.49 -42.48
N LEU A 20 3.21 -30.21 -42.75
CA LEU A 20 3.74 -30.41 -44.11
C LEU A 20 4.53 -31.71 -44.16
N SER A 21 4.12 -32.56 -45.09
CA SER A 21 4.71 -33.83 -45.50
C SER A 21 6.08 -33.68 -46.15
N GLY A 22 6.98 -34.62 -45.92
CA GLY A 22 8.19 -34.78 -46.74
C GLY A 22 9.20 -35.72 -46.10
N ALA A 23 9.41 -36.88 -46.72
CA ALA A 23 10.27 -37.97 -46.27
C ALA A 23 11.77 -37.66 -46.35
N GLY A 24 12.57 -38.33 -45.52
CA GLY A 24 13.98 -38.61 -45.85
C GLY A 24 14.96 -38.70 -44.69
N ALA A 25 15.46 -39.91 -44.48
CA ALA A 25 16.76 -40.29 -43.90
C ALA A 25 16.89 -40.39 -42.36
N SER A 26 17.09 -41.65 -41.96
CA SER A 26 17.54 -42.13 -40.66
C SER A 26 18.95 -41.66 -40.29
N LEU A 27 19.15 -41.31 -39.02
CA LEU A 27 20.42 -41.45 -38.32
C LEU A 27 20.12 -41.80 -36.85
N ASP A 28 20.64 -42.95 -36.43
CA ASP A 28 20.60 -43.49 -35.08
C ASP A 28 21.18 -42.51 -34.05
N ALA A 29 20.33 -42.11 -33.11
CA ALA A 29 20.70 -41.92 -31.71
C ALA A 29 19.41 -41.92 -30.90
N ALA A 30 19.05 -43.08 -30.35
CA ALA A 30 18.03 -43.16 -29.31
C ALA A 30 18.55 -42.47 -28.06
N VAL A 31 18.43 -41.13 -28.02
CA VAL A 31 18.42 -40.40 -26.75
C VAL A 31 17.08 -40.77 -26.13
N GLN A 32 17.09 -41.67 -25.15
CA GLN A 32 15.96 -41.86 -24.25
C GLN A 32 15.70 -40.51 -23.59
N VAL A 33 14.78 -39.74 -24.15
CA VAL A 33 14.15 -38.62 -23.46
C VAL A 33 13.38 -39.28 -22.32
N GLY A 34 13.97 -39.29 -21.13
CA GLY A 34 13.32 -39.80 -19.93
C GLY A 34 11.95 -39.17 -19.81
N SER A 35 10.92 -39.98 -19.55
CA SER A 35 9.60 -39.45 -19.24
C SER A 35 9.71 -38.50 -18.03
N ALA A 36 8.82 -37.51 -17.92
CA ALA A 36 8.82 -36.56 -16.80
C ALA A 36 8.90 -37.27 -15.43
N ALA A 37 8.22 -38.41 -15.27
CA ALA A 37 8.29 -39.25 -14.07
C ALA A 37 9.71 -39.75 -13.74
N ASN A 38 10.53 -40.03 -14.75
CA ASN A 38 11.91 -40.50 -14.57
C ASN A 38 12.84 -39.35 -14.12
N ILE A 39 12.55 -38.12 -14.57
CA ILE A 39 13.28 -36.91 -14.15
C ILE A 39 12.91 -36.55 -12.71
N ASP A 40 11.63 -36.63 -12.36
CA ASP A 40 11.13 -36.37 -11.00
C ASP A 40 11.76 -37.31 -9.96
N ASP A 41 11.81 -38.61 -10.26
CA ASP A 41 12.45 -39.61 -9.41
C ASP A 41 13.97 -39.37 -9.23
N GLU A 42 14.64 -38.92 -10.29
CA GLU A 42 16.07 -38.58 -10.26
C GLU A 42 16.33 -37.36 -9.36
N ILE A 43 15.58 -36.26 -9.54
CA ILE A 43 15.70 -35.04 -8.72
C ILE A 43 15.46 -35.36 -7.25
N ILE A 44 14.47 -36.19 -6.92
CA ILE A 44 14.18 -36.61 -5.54
C ILE A 44 15.33 -37.45 -4.97
N ALA A 45 15.92 -38.34 -5.77
CA ALA A 45 17.08 -39.13 -5.37
C ALA A 45 18.32 -38.25 -5.13
N GLU A 46 18.57 -37.27 -5.99
CA GLU A 46 19.63 -36.28 -5.82
C GLU A 46 19.42 -35.43 -4.57
N PHE A 47 18.20 -34.94 -4.34
CA PHE A 47 17.86 -34.21 -3.11
C PHE A 47 18.23 -35.03 -1.87
N LYS A 48 17.78 -36.29 -1.79
CA LYS A 48 18.11 -37.19 -0.66
C LYS A 48 19.62 -37.38 -0.47
N LYS A 49 20.37 -37.48 -1.57
CA LYS A 49 21.82 -37.71 -1.58
C LYS A 49 22.63 -36.48 -1.15
N TYR A 50 22.23 -35.29 -1.59
CA TYR A 50 23.02 -34.07 -1.41
C TYR A 50 22.53 -33.18 -0.26
N TYR A 51 21.23 -33.14 0.04
CA TYR A 51 20.67 -32.24 1.05
C TYR A 51 21.35 -32.36 2.41
N ARG A 52 21.63 -33.60 2.85
CA ARG A 52 22.30 -33.89 4.13
C ARG A 52 23.74 -33.36 4.22
N LYS A 53 24.35 -33.02 3.08
CA LYS A 53 25.74 -32.50 3.00
C LYS A 53 25.78 -30.98 3.04
N TYR A 54 24.67 -30.30 2.75
CA TYR A 54 24.60 -28.85 2.79
C TYR A 54 24.61 -28.36 4.24
N LYS A 55 25.57 -27.50 4.55
CA LYS A 55 25.72 -26.87 5.87
C LYS A 55 25.17 -25.45 5.88
N ASP A 56 25.30 -24.78 4.74
CA ASP A 56 24.85 -23.42 4.52
C ASP A 56 23.34 -23.36 4.29
N VAL A 57 22.70 -22.33 4.85
CA VAL A 57 21.24 -22.18 4.80
C VAL A 57 20.77 -21.90 3.37
N ASP A 58 21.52 -21.10 2.60
CA ASP A 58 21.15 -20.76 1.22
C ASP A 58 21.19 -22.01 0.33
N GLN A 59 22.21 -22.86 0.50
CA GLN A 59 22.30 -24.15 -0.23
C GLN A 59 21.14 -25.09 0.11
N LYS A 60 20.70 -25.12 1.37
CA LYS A 60 19.53 -25.91 1.77
C LYS A 60 18.25 -25.37 1.13
N ILE A 61 18.07 -24.05 1.12
CA ILE A 61 16.92 -23.40 0.49
C ILE A 61 16.91 -23.68 -1.01
N GLU A 62 18.03 -23.48 -1.71
CA GLU A 62 18.14 -23.76 -3.15
C GLU A 62 17.81 -25.22 -3.46
N ALA A 63 18.29 -26.16 -2.65
CA ALA A 63 17.98 -27.58 -2.82
C ALA A 63 16.50 -27.90 -2.61
N ILE A 64 15.83 -27.24 -1.66
CA ILE A 64 14.38 -27.40 -1.44
C ILE A 64 13.60 -26.81 -2.62
N LEU A 65 13.94 -25.60 -3.05
CA LEU A 65 13.28 -24.93 -4.17
C LEU A 65 13.50 -25.64 -5.51
N ALA A 66 14.57 -26.44 -5.65
CA ALA A 66 14.76 -27.31 -6.81
C ALA A 66 13.67 -28.39 -6.96
N LEU A 67 12.88 -28.65 -5.90
CA LEU A 67 11.70 -29.53 -5.93
C LEU A 67 10.41 -28.80 -6.36
N GLU A 68 10.44 -27.49 -6.64
CA GLU A 68 9.28 -26.77 -7.19
C GLU A 68 8.84 -27.40 -8.52
N GLY A 69 7.53 -27.68 -8.65
CA GLY A 69 6.94 -28.33 -9.83
C GLY A 69 6.99 -29.86 -9.83
N VAL A 70 7.70 -30.50 -8.88
CA VAL A 70 7.73 -31.96 -8.74
C VAL A 70 6.58 -32.44 -7.86
N GLU A 71 5.49 -32.90 -8.47
CA GLU A 71 4.25 -33.26 -7.76
C GLU A 71 4.19 -34.75 -7.38
N ALA A 72 5.01 -35.17 -6.40
CA ALA A 72 5.11 -36.57 -5.98
C ALA A 72 4.98 -36.76 -4.45
N ARG A 73 4.46 -37.92 -4.02
CA ARG A 73 4.34 -38.27 -2.58
C ARG A 73 5.69 -38.26 -1.86
N GLN A 74 6.74 -38.68 -2.56
CA GLN A 74 8.10 -38.73 -2.05
C GLN A 74 8.67 -37.33 -1.77
N VAL A 75 8.15 -36.27 -2.42
CA VAL A 75 8.51 -34.87 -2.10
C VAL A 75 7.97 -34.50 -0.72
N VAL A 76 6.74 -34.89 -0.40
CA VAL A 76 6.18 -34.72 0.96
C VAL A 76 7.07 -35.41 2.00
N ASP A 77 7.48 -36.66 1.73
CA ASP A 77 8.28 -37.44 2.68
C ASP A 77 9.64 -36.80 3.01
N VAL A 78 10.28 -36.15 2.02
CA VAL A 78 11.59 -35.52 2.21
C VAL A 78 11.50 -34.11 2.80
N LEU A 79 10.40 -33.39 2.55
CA LEU A 79 10.21 -32.02 3.04
C LEU A 79 9.56 -31.97 4.43
N LEU A 80 8.72 -32.94 4.78
CA LEU A 80 8.04 -33.00 6.08
C LEU A 80 8.98 -32.85 7.28
N PRO A 81 10.14 -33.54 7.37
CA PRO A 81 11.05 -33.38 8.51
C PRO A 81 11.63 -31.96 8.63
N LEU A 82 11.66 -31.22 7.51
CA LEU A 82 12.22 -29.87 7.42
C LEU A 82 11.26 -28.80 7.93
N LEU A 83 9.97 -29.12 8.06
CA LEU A 83 8.96 -28.23 8.66
C LEU A 83 9.18 -27.98 10.16
N SER A 84 10.09 -28.71 10.78
CA SER A 84 10.56 -28.47 12.16
C SER A 84 12.07 -28.19 12.21
N ALA A 85 12.65 -27.67 11.13
CA ALA A 85 14.05 -27.22 11.14
C ALA A 85 14.22 -26.02 12.08
N SER A 86 15.44 -25.84 12.59
CA SER A 86 15.78 -24.67 13.41
C SER A 86 15.84 -23.38 12.60
N GLU A 87 16.17 -23.50 11.32
CA GLU A 87 16.29 -22.41 10.36
C GLU A 87 14.90 -22.08 9.79
N GLY A 88 14.38 -20.90 10.11
CA GLY A 88 13.02 -20.50 9.71
C GLY A 88 12.84 -20.42 8.19
N GLU A 89 13.90 -20.05 7.48
CA GLU A 89 13.93 -19.96 6.02
C GLU A 89 13.83 -21.34 5.34
N VAL A 90 14.36 -22.39 5.99
CA VAL A 90 14.24 -23.78 5.53
C VAL A 90 12.79 -24.26 5.71
N VAL A 91 12.17 -23.93 6.85
CA VAL A 91 10.76 -24.23 7.11
C VAL A 91 9.88 -23.53 6.06
N GLU A 92 10.11 -22.25 5.80
CA GLU A 92 9.36 -21.47 4.81
C GLU A 92 9.50 -22.06 3.40
N ALA A 93 10.72 -22.41 2.98
CA ALA A 93 10.95 -23.02 1.67
C ALA A 93 10.22 -24.37 1.53
N ALA A 94 10.28 -25.21 2.57
CA ALA A 94 9.58 -26.50 2.55
C ALA A 94 8.06 -26.32 2.50
N SER A 95 7.49 -25.44 3.34
CA SER A 95 6.05 -25.14 3.31
C SER A 95 5.60 -24.57 1.97
N ARG A 96 6.44 -23.74 1.34
CA ARG A 96 6.17 -23.15 0.03
C ARG A 96 6.06 -24.23 -1.06
N VAL A 97 7.02 -25.15 -1.16
CA VAL A 97 6.98 -26.21 -2.17
C VAL A 97 5.76 -27.10 -1.94
N LEU A 98 5.50 -27.51 -0.70
CA LEU A 98 4.33 -28.34 -0.35
C LEU A 98 2.99 -27.63 -0.63
N GLY A 99 2.95 -26.31 -0.55
CA GLY A 99 1.78 -25.49 -0.86
C GLY A 99 1.55 -25.19 -2.34
N GLN A 100 2.45 -25.63 -3.23
CA GLN A 100 2.31 -25.41 -4.68
C GLN A 100 1.71 -26.59 -5.44
N PHE A 101 1.48 -27.73 -4.77
CA PHE A 101 0.92 -28.91 -5.41
C PHE A 101 -0.49 -28.65 -5.95
N LYS A 102 -0.79 -29.22 -7.12
CA LYS A 102 -2.10 -29.09 -7.77
C LYS A 102 -2.81 -30.43 -7.90
N THR A 103 -2.08 -31.53 -7.87
CA THR A 103 -2.59 -32.90 -8.00
C THR A 103 -2.97 -33.49 -6.65
N ARG A 104 -4.07 -34.26 -6.63
CA ARG A 104 -4.58 -34.90 -5.41
C ARG A 104 -3.59 -35.86 -4.76
N GLY A 105 -2.81 -36.62 -5.52
CA GLY A 105 -1.89 -37.64 -5.01
C GLY A 105 -0.94 -37.17 -3.88
N PRO A 106 -0.14 -36.11 -4.10
CA PRO A 106 0.70 -35.52 -3.05
C PRO A 106 -0.09 -34.72 -2.00
N ILE A 107 -1.18 -34.04 -2.37
CA ILE A 107 -2.04 -33.29 -1.42
C ILE A 107 -2.67 -34.24 -0.40
N ASP A 108 -3.27 -35.35 -0.84
CA ASP A 108 -3.87 -36.37 0.03
C ASP A 108 -2.81 -36.96 0.98
N HIS A 109 -1.56 -37.08 0.52
CA HIS A 109 -0.45 -37.56 1.33
C HIS A 109 0.00 -36.53 2.39
N VAL A 110 -0.11 -35.23 2.11
CA VAL A 110 0.06 -34.17 3.13
C VAL A 110 -0.98 -34.33 4.25
N PHE A 111 -2.26 -34.53 3.91
CA PHE A 111 -3.34 -34.73 4.90
C PHE A 111 -3.19 -36.04 5.68
N ALA A 112 -2.87 -37.15 5.02
CA ALA A 112 -2.63 -38.43 5.68
C ALA A 112 -1.43 -38.38 6.63
N THR A 113 -0.48 -37.50 6.35
CA THR A 113 0.68 -37.24 7.21
C THR A 113 0.30 -36.38 8.42
N LEU A 114 -0.53 -35.36 8.23
CA LEU A 114 -1.05 -34.52 9.32
C LEU A 114 -1.75 -35.36 10.39
N GLU A 115 -2.59 -36.32 9.99
CA GLU A 115 -3.35 -37.23 10.88
C GLU A 115 -2.43 -37.99 11.86
N LYS A 116 -1.22 -38.34 11.43
CA LYS A 116 -0.28 -39.17 12.19
C LYS A 116 0.79 -38.35 12.93
N GLU A 117 0.93 -37.06 12.62
CA GLU A 117 2.02 -36.23 13.11
C GLU A 117 1.78 -35.76 14.56
N ARG A 118 2.73 -36.07 15.44
CA ARG A 118 2.64 -35.81 16.89
C ARG A 118 3.38 -34.55 17.33
N LYS A 119 4.31 -34.04 16.52
CA LYS A 119 5.08 -32.83 16.85
C LYS A 119 4.30 -31.56 16.45
N PRO A 120 4.02 -30.63 17.39
CA PRO A 120 3.25 -29.43 17.10
C PRO A 120 3.93 -28.54 16.05
N GLU A 121 5.26 -28.45 16.04
CA GLU A 121 6.01 -27.65 15.07
C GLU A 121 5.80 -28.16 13.64
N ARG A 122 5.76 -29.49 13.46
CA ARG A 122 5.51 -30.10 12.15
C ARG A 122 4.06 -29.97 11.74
N ARG A 123 3.10 -30.17 12.65
CA ARG A 123 1.68 -29.91 12.37
C ARG A 123 1.48 -28.46 11.92
N ALA A 124 2.10 -27.51 12.62
CA ALA A 124 2.09 -26.10 12.23
C ALA A 124 2.66 -25.87 10.82
N GLY A 125 3.83 -26.43 10.50
CA GLY A 125 4.39 -26.31 9.15
C GLY A 125 3.53 -26.96 8.06
N ILE A 126 2.88 -28.10 8.35
CA ILE A 126 1.95 -28.73 7.41
C ILE A 126 0.74 -27.82 7.18
N LEU A 127 0.16 -27.26 8.24
CA LEU A 127 -0.97 -26.33 8.14
C LEU A 127 -0.60 -25.04 7.40
N ASP A 128 0.62 -24.54 7.55
CA ASP A 128 1.14 -23.41 6.76
C ASP A 128 1.19 -23.76 5.25
N ALA A 129 1.67 -24.96 4.90
CA ALA A 129 1.66 -25.44 3.52
C ALA A 129 0.22 -25.57 2.96
N VAL A 130 -0.70 -26.15 3.75
CA VAL A 130 -2.11 -26.29 3.36
C VAL A 130 -2.78 -24.93 3.15
N MET A 131 -2.54 -23.99 4.06
CA MET A 131 -3.03 -22.62 3.95
C MET A 131 -2.52 -21.93 2.67
N ARG A 132 -1.21 -22.05 2.35
CA ARG A 132 -0.62 -21.47 1.14
C ARG A 132 -1.22 -22.05 -0.14
N GLY A 133 -1.51 -23.35 -0.13
CA GLY A 133 -2.12 -24.04 -1.26
C GLY A 133 -3.63 -23.77 -1.42
N GLY A 134 -4.29 -23.23 -0.39
CA GLY A 134 -5.74 -23.05 -0.39
C GLY A 134 -6.48 -24.37 -0.66
N TYR A 135 -5.95 -25.49 -0.16
CA TYR A 135 -6.48 -26.81 -0.51
C TYR A 135 -7.89 -26.99 0.00
N VAL A 136 -8.78 -27.43 -0.90
CA VAL A 136 -10.20 -27.67 -0.63
C VAL A 136 -10.46 -29.16 -0.35
N ASP A 137 -11.64 -29.45 0.23
CA ASP A 137 -12.03 -30.78 0.72
C ASP A 137 -11.10 -31.27 1.83
N LEU A 138 -11.06 -30.47 2.88
CA LEU A 138 -10.30 -30.70 4.09
C LEU A 138 -10.63 -32.09 4.65
N GLY A 139 -9.62 -32.93 4.87
CA GLY A 139 -9.81 -34.14 5.65
C GLY A 139 -10.06 -33.81 7.12
N GLU A 140 -10.78 -34.67 7.84
CA GLU A 140 -11.08 -34.49 9.28
C GLU A 140 -9.83 -34.18 10.12
N ALA A 141 -8.65 -34.71 9.72
CA ALA A 141 -7.37 -34.43 10.37
C ALA A 141 -7.03 -32.92 10.49
N LEU A 142 -7.46 -32.09 9.54
CA LEU A 142 -7.28 -30.64 9.63
C LEU A 142 -8.30 -30.00 10.59
N LEU A 143 -9.55 -30.47 10.58
CA LEU A 143 -10.58 -29.98 11.50
C LEU A 143 -10.25 -30.35 12.95
N ASP A 144 -9.66 -31.53 13.19
CA ASP A 144 -9.18 -31.95 14.51
C ASP A 144 -8.09 -31.02 15.06
N CYS A 145 -7.30 -30.39 14.17
CA CYS A 145 -6.28 -29.41 14.59
C CYS A 145 -6.88 -28.12 15.17
N LEU A 146 -8.18 -27.85 15.00
CA LEU A 146 -8.88 -26.75 15.68
C LEU A 146 -8.97 -26.99 17.20
N GLU A 147 -8.82 -28.23 17.66
CA GLU A 147 -8.86 -28.61 19.08
C GLU A 147 -7.46 -28.93 19.64
N ASP A 148 -6.40 -28.61 18.89
CA ASP A 148 -5.03 -28.93 19.30
C ASP A 148 -4.66 -28.24 20.62
N ARG A 149 -3.80 -28.89 21.42
CA ARG A 149 -3.28 -28.34 22.67
C ARG A 149 -2.39 -27.13 22.41
N ASP A 150 -1.65 -27.14 21.32
CA ASP A 150 -0.80 -26.05 20.88
C ASP A 150 -1.63 -24.96 20.20
N TRP A 151 -1.50 -23.73 20.68
CA TRP A 151 -2.30 -22.61 20.17
C TRP A 151 -1.91 -22.19 18.76
N ASN A 152 -0.66 -22.35 18.37
CA ASN A 152 -0.20 -21.98 17.04
C ASN A 152 -0.72 -22.99 16.02
N VAL A 153 -0.85 -24.27 16.39
CA VAL A 153 -1.55 -25.28 15.59
C VAL A 153 -3.01 -24.90 15.40
N ARG A 154 -3.76 -24.55 16.47
CA ARG A 154 -5.15 -24.09 16.36
C ARG A 154 -5.28 -22.86 15.46
N ARG A 155 -4.40 -21.87 15.63
CA ARG A 155 -4.38 -20.65 14.81
C ARG A 155 -4.15 -20.95 13.33
N LEU A 156 -3.17 -21.79 13.00
CA LEU A 156 -2.87 -22.15 11.61
C LEU A 156 -3.96 -23.02 11.01
N ALA A 157 -4.61 -23.88 11.81
CA ALA A 157 -5.77 -24.64 11.38
C ALA A 157 -6.91 -23.71 10.96
N LEU A 158 -7.24 -22.69 11.76
CA LEU A 158 -8.24 -21.67 11.38
C LEU A 158 -7.91 -20.99 10.05
N MET A 159 -6.66 -20.57 9.87
CA MET A 159 -6.22 -19.90 8.64
C MET A 159 -6.26 -20.84 7.43
N ALA A 160 -5.90 -22.12 7.61
CA ALA A 160 -5.98 -23.13 6.57
C ALA A 160 -7.42 -23.46 6.19
N VAL A 161 -8.34 -23.61 7.17
CA VAL A 161 -9.78 -23.76 6.91
C VAL A 161 -10.31 -22.58 6.12
N ALA A 162 -9.99 -21.36 6.55
CA ALA A 162 -10.45 -20.13 5.92
C ALA A 162 -9.93 -19.97 4.49
N ALA A 163 -8.67 -20.34 4.23
CA ALA A 163 -8.07 -20.31 2.89
C ALA A 163 -8.75 -21.27 1.90
N GLY A 164 -9.31 -22.39 2.38
CA GLY A 164 -10.13 -23.30 1.59
C GLY A 164 -11.52 -22.72 1.24
N GLY A 165 -11.95 -21.64 1.90
CA GLY A 165 -13.09 -20.81 1.51
C GLY A 165 -14.48 -21.44 1.65
N LYS A 166 -14.61 -22.58 2.35
CA LYS A 166 -15.90 -23.26 2.48
C LYS A 166 -16.66 -22.87 3.74
N GLU A 167 -17.79 -22.19 3.57
CA GLU A 167 -18.67 -21.76 4.66
C GLU A 167 -19.16 -22.92 5.55
N GLU A 168 -19.27 -24.15 5.02
CA GLU A 168 -19.69 -25.34 5.78
C GLU A 168 -18.83 -25.61 7.02
N ASN A 169 -17.57 -25.16 7.02
CA ASN A 169 -16.65 -25.31 8.14
C ASN A 169 -16.76 -24.21 9.20
N ALA A 170 -17.50 -23.13 8.94
CA ALA A 170 -17.61 -21.99 9.84
C ALA A 170 -18.11 -22.39 11.24
N ALA A 171 -19.04 -23.35 11.33
CA ALA A 171 -19.53 -23.86 12.60
C ALA A 171 -18.43 -24.49 13.48
N ARG A 172 -17.42 -25.13 12.86
CA ARG A 172 -16.28 -25.74 13.57
C ARG A 172 -15.29 -24.68 14.10
N CYS A 173 -15.19 -23.53 13.44
CA CYS A 173 -14.31 -22.44 13.84
C CYS A 173 -14.90 -21.58 14.98
N LEU A 174 -16.23 -21.57 15.13
CA LEU A 174 -16.95 -20.71 16.07
C LEU A 174 -16.45 -20.77 17.53
N PRO A 175 -16.15 -21.94 18.12
CA PRO A 175 -15.67 -22.01 19.51
C PRO A 175 -14.34 -21.27 19.75
N LEU A 176 -13.53 -21.10 18.71
CA LEU A 176 -12.21 -20.48 18.81
C LEU A 176 -12.26 -18.96 18.88
N CYS A 177 -13.42 -18.33 18.63
CA CYS A 177 -13.62 -16.90 18.88
C CYS A 177 -13.48 -16.52 20.37
N THR A 178 -13.60 -17.49 21.27
CA THR A 178 -13.40 -17.32 22.72
C THR A 178 -12.18 -18.05 23.25
N ASP A 179 -11.22 -18.40 22.39
CA ASP A 179 -9.98 -19.06 22.78
C ASP A 179 -9.16 -18.22 23.78
N LYS A 180 -8.43 -18.89 24.68
CA LYS A 180 -7.56 -18.23 25.66
C LYS A 180 -6.48 -17.35 25.01
N GLU A 181 -5.98 -17.74 23.83
CA GLU A 181 -4.92 -17.03 23.14
C GLU A 181 -5.48 -15.95 22.20
N ILE A 182 -4.95 -14.74 22.33
CA ILE A 182 -5.33 -13.56 21.53
C ILE A 182 -5.23 -13.87 20.02
N ALA A 183 -4.14 -14.51 19.61
CA ALA A 183 -3.87 -14.79 18.19
C ALA A 183 -4.87 -15.79 17.59
N VAL A 184 -5.40 -16.72 18.41
CA VAL A 184 -6.41 -17.68 17.97
C VAL A 184 -7.77 -16.98 17.82
N ARG A 185 -8.15 -16.11 18.76
CA ARG A 185 -9.39 -15.31 18.67
C ARG A 185 -9.40 -14.42 17.43
N CYS A 186 -8.30 -13.72 17.14
CA CYS A 186 -8.16 -12.92 15.92
C CYS A 186 -8.33 -13.77 14.66
N ALA A 187 -7.62 -14.91 14.57
CA ALA A 187 -7.70 -15.80 13.41
C ALA A 187 -9.12 -16.38 13.22
N ALA A 188 -9.86 -16.64 14.30
CA ALA A 188 -11.23 -17.14 14.21
C ALA A 188 -12.18 -16.08 13.65
N LEU A 189 -12.09 -14.83 14.13
CA LEU A 189 -12.90 -13.71 13.63
C LEU A 189 -12.58 -13.41 12.16
N ASP A 190 -11.30 -13.31 11.81
CA ASP A 190 -10.87 -13.02 10.44
C ASP A 190 -11.25 -14.16 9.48
N GLY A 191 -11.03 -15.42 9.90
CA GLY A 191 -11.34 -16.59 9.10
C GLY A 191 -12.83 -16.78 8.83
N LEU A 192 -13.67 -16.61 9.85
CA LEU A 192 -15.14 -16.66 9.66
C LEU A 192 -15.63 -15.52 8.75
N SER A 193 -15.03 -14.33 8.90
CA SER A 193 -15.34 -13.18 8.06
C SER A 193 -14.93 -13.40 6.60
N SER A 194 -13.77 -14.01 6.33
CA SER A 194 -13.31 -14.28 4.96
C SER A 194 -14.10 -15.37 4.27
N MET A 195 -14.65 -16.32 5.04
CA MET A 195 -15.59 -17.33 4.54
C MET A 195 -16.99 -16.76 4.24
N GLY A 196 -17.24 -15.48 4.58
CA GLY A 196 -18.53 -14.83 4.37
C GLY A 196 -19.64 -15.35 5.29
N SER A 197 -19.31 -16.03 6.39
CA SER A 197 -20.31 -16.66 7.24
C SER A 197 -20.94 -15.69 8.22
N ASP A 198 -22.27 -15.63 8.23
CA ASP A 198 -23.06 -14.85 9.21
C ASP A 198 -22.84 -15.31 10.67
N LEU A 199 -22.31 -16.52 10.88
CA LEU A 199 -22.03 -17.07 12.21
C LEU A 199 -21.04 -16.23 13.01
N VAL A 200 -20.16 -15.45 12.36
CA VAL A 200 -19.20 -14.56 13.04
C VAL A 200 -19.87 -13.40 13.77
N ARG A 201 -21.12 -13.03 13.40
CA ARG A 201 -21.77 -11.81 13.86
C ARG A 201 -21.82 -11.71 15.38
N PHE A 202 -22.40 -12.71 16.04
CA PHE A 202 -22.54 -12.69 17.50
C PHE A 202 -21.18 -12.72 18.22
N PRO A 203 -20.24 -13.64 17.89
CA PRO A 203 -18.89 -13.60 18.45
C PRO A 203 -18.18 -12.26 18.25
N ALA A 204 -18.29 -11.64 17.07
CA ALA A 204 -17.68 -10.35 16.79
C ALA A 204 -18.28 -9.25 17.67
N VAL A 205 -19.61 -9.21 17.86
CA VAL A 205 -20.24 -8.27 18.80
C VAL A 205 -19.69 -8.43 20.22
N GLN A 206 -19.52 -9.67 20.71
CA GLN A 206 -18.91 -9.91 22.03
C GLN A 206 -17.44 -9.45 22.06
N ALA A 207 -16.70 -9.75 21.01
CA ALA A 207 -15.29 -9.43 20.87
C ALA A 207 -15.00 -7.91 20.77
N LEU A 208 -16.01 -7.07 20.52
CA LEU A 208 -15.88 -5.61 20.66
C LEU A 208 -15.54 -5.18 22.09
N GLN A 209 -15.75 -6.03 23.10
CA GLN A 209 -15.41 -5.76 24.50
C GLN A 209 -14.18 -6.56 24.98
N ASP A 210 -13.46 -7.21 24.06
CA ASP A 210 -12.28 -8.01 24.41
C ASP A 210 -11.18 -7.13 25.05
N PRO A 211 -10.48 -7.61 26.11
CA PRO A 211 -9.38 -6.87 26.72
C PRO A 211 -8.25 -6.55 25.74
N ALA A 212 -7.99 -7.43 24.77
CA ALA A 212 -6.98 -7.23 23.74
C ALA A 212 -7.52 -6.35 22.60
N TRP A 213 -6.87 -5.22 22.37
CA TRP A 213 -7.27 -4.27 21.32
C TRP A 213 -7.19 -4.88 19.91
N GLN A 214 -6.31 -5.88 19.71
CA GLN A 214 -6.19 -6.62 18.45
C GLN A 214 -7.47 -7.39 18.13
N VAL A 215 -8.08 -8.01 19.14
CA VAL A 215 -9.34 -8.76 18.99
C VAL A 215 -10.49 -7.81 18.71
N ARG A 216 -10.52 -6.65 19.39
CA ARG A 216 -11.50 -5.58 19.09
C ARG A 216 -11.37 -5.07 17.66
N ALA A 217 -10.15 -4.93 17.13
CA ALA A 217 -9.91 -4.55 15.74
C ALA A 217 -10.49 -5.58 14.75
N CYS A 218 -10.21 -6.87 14.96
CA CYS A 218 -10.76 -7.95 14.14
C CYS A 218 -12.30 -8.00 14.23
N ALA A 219 -12.86 -7.76 15.41
CA ALA A 219 -14.31 -7.69 15.61
C ALA A 219 -14.96 -6.57 14.81
N ILE A 220 -14.40 -5.35 14.86
CA ILE A 220 -14.87 -4.22 14.06
C ILE A 220 -14.81 -4.55 12.56
N HIS A 221 -13.71 -5.14 12.11
CA HIS A 221 -13.53 -5.53 10.72
C HIS A 221 -14.58 -6.58 10.29
N ALA A 222 -14.73 -7.66 11.05
CA ALA A 222 -15.67 -8.74 10.76
C ALA A 222 -17.12 -8.24 10.67
N LEU A 223 -17.54 -7.38 11.60
CA LEU A 223 -18.87 -6.76 11.55
C LEU A 223 -19.05 -5.87 10.31
N GLY A 224 -17.99 -5.16 9.91
CA GLY A 224 -17.92 -4.36 8.70
C GLY A 224 -18.04 -5.16 7.40
N VAL A 225 -17.54 -6.39 7.39
CA VAL A 225 -17.57 -7.31 6.23
C VAL A 225 -18.90 -8.05 6.12
N VAL A 226 -19.40 -8.59 7.23
CA VAL A 226 -20.70 -9.32 7.25
C VAL A 226 -21.88 -8.37 6.99
N ARG A 227 -21.74 -7.10 7.38
CA ARG A 227 -22.72 -6.03 7.09
C ARG A 227 -24.16 -6.39 7.49
N HIS A 228 -24.33 -7.05 8.61
CA HIS A 228 -25.67 -7.29 9.14
C HIS A 228 -26.21 -6.02 9.82
N LYS A 229 -27.53 -5.78 9.71
CA LYS A 229 -28.21 -4.63 10.33
C LYS A 229 -27.93 -4.54 11.84
N ASP A 230 -27.93 -5.67 12.53
CA ASP A 230 -27.68 -5.75 13.97
C ASP A 230 -26.27 -5.33 14.38
N SER A 231 -25.33 -5.22 13.43
CA SER A 231 -23.98 -4.70 13.68
C SER A 231 -23.96 -3.18 13.85
N MET A 232 -25.00 -2.45 13.42
CA MET A 232 -25.04 -0.98 13.45
C MET A 232 -24.90 -0.42 14.87
N GLN A 233 -25.74 -0.85 15.80
CA GLN A 233 -25.71 -0.34 17.17
C GLN A 233 -24.38 -0.67 17.88
N PRO A 234 -23.87 -1.92 17.85
CA PRO A 234 -22.56 -2.25 18.43
C PRO A 234 -21.39 -1.46 17.84
N LEU A 235 -21.39 -1.20 16.51
CA LEU A 235 -20.33 -0.40 15.87
C LEU A 235 -20.42 1.09 16.26
N ILE A 236 -21.62 1.63 16.47
CA ILE A 236 -21.81 3.00 16.99
C ILE A 236 -21.28 3.12 18.43
N GLU A 237 -21.57 2.13 19.28
CA GLU A 237 -21.05 2.06 20.65
C GLU A 237 -19.53 1.88 20.67
N ALA A 238 -18.98 1.07 19.76
CA ALA A 238 -17.53 0.95 19.58
C ALA A 238 -16.91 2.28 19.13
N LEU A 239 -17.56 3.00 18.20
CA LEU A 239 -17.12 4.33 17.77
C LEU A 239 -17.12 5.33 18.94
N GLU A 240 -18.08 5.25 19.85
CA GLU A 240 -18.15 6.10 21.05
C GLU A 240 -17.03 5.78 22.04
N ARG A 241 -16.84 4.49 22.35
CA ARG A 241 -15.93 3.98 23.38
C ARG A 241 -14.46 4.00 22.96
N GLU A 242 -14.15 3.75 21.69
CA GLU A 242 -12.78 3.60 21.20
C GLU A 242 -12.11 4.93 20.88
N GLU A 243 -10.78 4.91 20.88
CA GLU A 243 -9.91 6.04 20.55
C GLU A 243 -8.93 5.68 19.42
N GLY A 244 -8.30 6.71 18.84
CA GLY A 244 -7.24 6.56 17.86
C GLY A 244 -7.64 5.70 16.66
N ARG A 245 -6.85 4.66 16.37
CA ARG A 245 -7.07 3.78 15.22
C ARG A 245 -8.42 3.07 15.28
N LEU A 246 -8.79 2.51 16.44
CA LEU A 246 -10.02 1.70 16.55
C LEU A 246 -11.29 2.54 16.35
N ARG A 247 -11.26 3.81 16.74
CA ARG A 247 -12.33 4.77 16.43
C ARG A 247 -12.48 4.99 14.92
N ALA A 248 -11.37 5.12 14.20
CA ALA A 248 -11.38 5.26 12.75
C ALA A 248 -11.84 3.97 12.05
N ASP A 249 -11.41 2.81 12.54
CA ASP A 249 -11.82 1.50 12.03
C ASP A 249 -13.35 1.30 12.23
N ALA A 250 -13.91 1.68 13.39
CA ALA A 250 -15.35 1.61 13.66
C ALA A 250 -16.16 2.52 12.74
N ALA A 251 -15.69 3.75 12.49
CA ALA A 251 -16.28 4.63 11.50
C ALA A 251 -16.25 4.00 10.09
N ALA A 252 -15.10 3.51 9.65
CA ALA A 252 -14.96 2.86 8.33
C ALA A 252 -15.86 1.62 8.16
N ALA A 253 -16.07 0.85 9.23
CA ALA A 253 -17.02 -0.25 9.24
C ALA A 253 -18.46 0.25 9.03
N LEU A 254 -18.90 1.28 9.76
CA LEU A 254 -20.22 1.90 9.56
C LEU A 254 -20.41 2.47 8.14
N GLU A 255 -19.36 3.07 7.57
CA GLU A 255 -19.36 3.52 6.18
C GLU A 255 -19.47 2.35 5.20
N SER A 256 -18.84 1.22 5.51
CA SER A 256 -18.92 0.00 4.70
C SER A 256 -20.31 -0.62 4.72
N LEU A 257 -21.05 -0.50 5.83
CA LEU A 257 -22.44 -0.96 5.94
C LEU A 257 -23.44 -0.06 5.20
N THR A 258 -23.16 1.24 5.11
CA THR A 258 -24.20 2.23 4.73
C THR A 258 -23.88 3.05 3.51
N ALA A 259 -22.61 3.02 3.04
CA ALA A 259 -22.02 3.97 2.11
C ALA A 259 -22.18 5.44 2.54
N ARG A 260 -22.38 5.75 3.83
CA ARG A 260 -22.54 7.13 4.31
C ARG A 260 -21.26 7.66 4.94
N GLY A 261 -20.63 8.66 4.32
CA GLY A 261 -19.39 9.29 4.81
C GLY A 261 -19.55 10.20 6.04
N PHE A 262 -20.11 9.70 7.14
CA PHE A 262 -20.14 10.49 8.38
C PHE A 262 -18.77 10.50 9.09
N GLY A 263 -17.83 9.63 8.73
CA GLY A 263 -16.53 9.54 9.37
C GLY A 263 -16.66 9.27 10.87
N GLN A 264 -15.79 9.88 11.67
CA GLN A 264 -15.76 9.69 13.13
C GLN A 264 -16.78 10.56 13.90
N ARG A 265 -17.72 11.21 13.20
CA ARG A 265 -18.75 12.09 13.78
C ARG A 265 -19.85 11.25 14.43
N LEU A 266 -19.65 10.89 15.69
CA LEU A 266 -20.53 10.00 16.46
C LEU A 266 -21.99 10.46 16.45
N GLU A 267 -22.23 11.75 16.63
CA GLU A 267 -23.59 12.31 16.76
C GLU A 267 -24.39 12.12 15.47
N LEU A 268 -23.73 12.14 14.31
CA LEU A 268 -24.39 11.89 13.02
C LEU A 268 -24.79 10.43 12.87
N TRP A 269 -23.94 9.50 13.31
CA TRP A 269 -24.26 8.07 13.31
C TRP A 269 -25.39 7.75 14.29
N GLN A 270 -25.33 8.28 15.51
CA GLN A 270 -26.39 8.11 16.51
C GLN A 270 -27.73 8.67 16.02
N ARG A 271 -27.74 9.90 15.48
CA ARG A 271 -28.95 10.53 14.93
C ARG A 271 -29.48 9.78 13.72
N PHE A 272 -28.61 9.30 12.85
CA PHE A 272 -29.01 8.47 11.72
C PHE A 272 -29.68 7.20 12.24
N TRP A 273 -29.01 6.45 13.09
CA TRP A 273 -29.53 5.18 13.56
C TRP A 273 -30.83 5.34 14.36
N SER A 274 -30.93 6.33 15.25
CA SER A 274 -32.16 6.58 16.01
C SER A 274 -33.38 6.87 15.14
N ASN A 275 -33.19 7.57 14.02
CA ASN A 275 -34.28 7.96 13.12
C ASN A 275 -34.69 6.85 12.14
N TYR A 276 -33.77 5.93 11.82
CA TYR A 276 -33.97 4.97 10.73
C TYR A 276 -33.94 3.51 11.19
N LYS A 277 -33.49 3.17 12.41
CA LYS A 277 -33.27 1.78 12.87
C LYS A 277 -34.41 0.81 12.55
N ASP A 278 -35.66 1.23 12.70
CA ASP A 278 -36.82 0.33 12.54
C ASP A 278 -37.09 0.00 11.06
N ARG A 279 -36.76 0.92 10.15
CA ARG A 279 -37.03 0.81 8.69
C ARG A 279 -35.77 0.71 7.81
N TYR A 280 -34.58 0.84 8.39
CA TYR A 280 -33.34 0.81 7.64
C TYR A 280 -33.02 -0.62 7.23
N GLU A 281 -32.73 -0.80 5.94
CA GLU A 281 -32.22 -2.03 5.37
C GLU A 281 -30.79 -1.77 4.92
N ILE A 282 -29.90 -2.74 5.17
CA ILE A 282 -28.52 -2.63 4.71
C ILE A 282 -28.52 -2.80 3.19
N PRO A 283 -27.94 -1.86 2.42
CA PRO A 283 -27.82 -2.02 0.97
C PRO A 283 -27.06 -3.29 0.62
N THR A 284 -27.54 -3.99 -0.41
CA THR A 284 -26.84 -5.11 -1.04
C THR A 284 -25.48 -4.68 -1.61
N ASP A 285 -24.58 -5.61 -1.91
CA ASP A 285 -23.28 -5.27 -2.52
C ASP A 285 -23.39 -4.46 -3.80
N THR A 286 -24.36 -4.80 -4.65
CA THR A 286 -24.60 -4.12 -5.92
C THR A 286 -25.11 -2.69 -5.70
N GLU A 287 -26.03 -2.49 -4.76
CA GLU A 287 -26.53 -1.17 -4.39
C GLU A 287 -25.43 -0.31 -3.74
N LEU A 288 -24.60 -0.91 -2.88
CA LEU A 288 -23.48 -0.22 -2.24
C LEU A 288 -22.43 0.20 -3.26
N ALA A 289 -22.10 -0.66 -4.23
CA ALA A 289 -21.22 -0.34 -5.35
C ALA A 289 -21.80 0.80 -6.21
N ALA A 290 -23.10 0.75 -6.51
CA ALA A 290 -23.79 1.82 -7.24
C ALA A 290 -23.79 3.14 -6.46
N LEU A 291 -24.05 3.11 -5.14
CA LEU A 291 -23.99 4.28 -4.28
C LEU A 291 -22.59 4.89 -4.24
N ARG A 292 -21.55 4.07 -4.14
CA ARG A 292 -20.14 4.52 -4.17
C ARG A 292 -19.74 5.07 -5.53
N ALA A 293 -20.13 4.42 -6.61
CA ALA A 293 -19.90 4.91 -7.97
C ALA A 293 -20.61 6.25 -8.18
N LYS A 294 -21.87 6.37 -7.73
CA LYS A 294 -22.63 7.61 -7.80
C LYS A 294 -22.03 8.70 -6.90
N GLN A 295 -21.47 8.35 -5.75
CA GLN A 295 -20.75 9.30 -4.89
C GLN A 295 -19.44 9.75 -5.50
N ALA A 296 -18.71 8.86 -6.20
CA ALA A 296 -17.53 9.22 -6.95
C ALA A 296 -17.89 10.11 -8.14
N GLU A 297 -18.94 9.77 -8.88
CA GLU A 297 -19.50 10.59 -9.96
C GLU A 297 -20.01 11.94 -9.45
N TYR A 298 -20.73 11.98 -8.33
CA TYR A 298 -21.11 13.25 -7.67
C TYR A 298 -19.91 14.00 -7.12
N ALA A 299 -18.85 13.35 -6.65
CA ALA A 299 -17.62 14.04 -6.26
C ALA A 299 -16.89 14.61 -7.49
N GLU A 300 -17.03 13.99 -8.66
CA GLU A 300 -16.54 14.52 -9.94
C GLU A 300 -17.44 15.62 -10.54
N MET A 301 -18.76 15.48 -10.43
CA MET A 301 -19.79 16.36 -11.00
C MET A 301 -20.10 17.57 -10.10
N TYR A 302 -20.10 17.34 -8.79
CA TYR A 302 -20.09 18.34 -7.72
C TYR A 302 -18.70 18.36 -7.10
N LYS A 303 -17.73 18.87 -7.85
CA LYS A 303 -16.60 19.57 -7.24
C LYS A 303 -17.18 20.82 -6.59
N PRO A 304 -17.20 20.93 -5.25
CA PRO A 304 -17.69 22.13 -4.60
C PRO A 304 -16.90 23.33 -5.14
N SER A 305 -17.55 24.46 -5.41
CA SER A 305 -16.85 25.71 -5.74
C SER A 305 -15.94 26.24 -4.62
N ASP A 306 -15.92 25.53 -3.47
CA ASP A 306 -15.36 25.99 -2.20
C ASP A 306 -14.17 25.12 -1.71
N SER A 307 -13.66 24.20 -2.54
CA SER A 307 -12.35 23.57 -2.30
C SER A 307 -11.23 24.49 -2.73
N VAL A 308 -10.14 24.50 -1.96
CA VAL A 308 -8.89 25.11 -2.42
C VAL A 308 -8.33 24.22 -3.52
N ALA A 309 -8.61 24.57 -4.78
CA ALA A 309 -8.07 23.89 -5.94
C ALA A 309 -6.72 24.52 -6.29
N PHE A 310 -5.63 23.74 -6.22
CA PHE A 310 -4.33 24.12 -6.81
C PHE A 310 -3.96 23.08 -7.85
N HIS A 311 -3.90 23.50 -9.12
CA HIS A 311 -3.64 22.62 -10.26
C HIS A 311 -4.59 21.40 -10.36
N GLY A 312 -5.85 21.57 -9.94
CA GLY A 312 -6.88 20.53 -10.02
C GLY A 312 -6.89 19.52 -8.87
N VAL A 313 -6.07 19.70 -7.83
CA VAL A 313 -6.25 18.98 -6.56
C VAL A 313 -7.20 19.78 -5.66
N ASP A 314 -8.37 19.22 -5.38
CA ASP A 314 -9.30 19.77 -4.40
C ASP A 314 -8.96 19.28 -2.99
N THR A 315 -8.87 20.21 -2.03
CA THR A 315 -8.73 19.86 -0.60
C THR A 315 -9.78 20.58 0.27
N PRO A 316 -10.39 19.89 1.25
CA PRO A 316 -11.26 20.52 2.26
C PRO A 316 -10.48 21.25 3.36
N SER A 317 -9.15 21.30 3.25
CA SER A 317 -8.27 21.91 4.24
C SER A 317 -8.51 23.41 4.42
N ARG A 318 -8.40 23.86 5.68
CA ARG A 318 -8.45 25.28 6.05
C ARG A 318 -7.06 25.85 6.34
N ARG A 319 -5.99 25.06 6.26
CA ARG A 319 -4.63 25.40 6.72
C ARG A 319 -3.60 24.82 5.76
N VAL A 320 -3.24 25.61 4.74
CA VAL A 320 -2.57 25.15 3.52
C VAL A 320 -1.18 25.77 3.38
N LEU A 321 -0.19 25.01 2.93
CA LEU A 321 1.13 25.52 2.57
C LEU A 321 1.46 25.18 1.13
N PHE A 322 1.74 26.20 0.31
CA PHE A 322 2.25 26.04 -1.04
C PHE A 322 3.78 26.06 -0.99
N ILE A 323 4.42 25.00 -1.47
CA ILE A 323 5.88 24.91 -1.59
C ILE A 323 6.20 24.85 -3.08
N ILE A 324 6.84 25.89 -3.58
CA ILE A 324 7.02 26.16 -5.01
C ILE A 324 8.50 26.12 -5.37
N ASP A 325 8.86 25.24 -6.29
CA ASP A 325 10.20 25.18 -6.86
C ASP A 325 10.47 26.40 -7.74
N VAL A 326 11.64 27.02 -7.54
CA VAL A 326 12.16 28.13 -8.33
C VAL A 326 13.59 27.84 -8.82
N SER A 327 13.96 26.56 -8.92
CA SER A 327 15.24 26.11 -9.45
C SER A 327 15.38 26.39 -10.96
N GLY A 328 16.58 26.20 -11.49
CA GLY A 328 16.92 26.65 -12.85
C GLY A 328 16.11 25.96 -13.94
N SER A 329 15.64 24.74 -13.70
CA SER A 329 14.80 23.99 -14.63
C SER A 329 13.42 24.60 -14.84
N MET A 330 12.94 25.44 -13.91
CA MET A 330 11.66 26.13 -14.03
C MET A 330 11.66 27.26 -15.08
N GLU A 331 12.83 27.59 -15.64
CA GLU A 331 12.96 28.47 -16.82
C GLU A 331 12.50 27.78 -18.11
N ASN A 332 12.53 26.45 -18.15
CA ASN A 332 12.15 25.69 -19.33
C ASN A 332 10.65 25.78 -19.62
N GLU A 333 10.29 25.59 -20.89
CA GLU A 333 8.89 25.46 -21.29
C GLU A 333 8.31 24.08 -20.94
N VAL A 334 6.99 24.01 -20.85
CA VAL A 334 6.25 22.73 -20.87
C VAL A 334 6.26 22.17 -22.29
N VAL A 335 6.29 20.84 -22.46
CA VAL A 335 6.28 20.20 -23.78
C VAL A 335 4.84 20.14 -24.30
N ASP A 336 3.88 19.80 -23.44
CA ASP A 336 2.44 19.71 -23.76
C ASP A 336 1.73 21.08 -23.81
N LYS A 337 2.12 21.96 -24.74
CA LYS A 337 1.58 23.33 -24.85
C LYS A 337 0.08 23.39 -25.08
N GLU A 338 -0.49 22.39 -25.77
CA GLU A 338 -1.92 22.29 -26.07
C GLU A 338 -2.76 22.28 -24.79
N ARG A 339 -2.28 21.66 -23.72
CA ARG A 339 -2.96 21.59 -22.43
C ARG A 339 -3.15 22.96 -21.78
N PHE A 340 -2.26 23.90 -22.10
CA PHE A 340 -2.24 25.24 -21.53
C PHE A 340 -2.74 26.31 -22.50
N ALA A 341 -3.12 25.92 -23.73
CA ALA A 341 -3.48 26.84 -24.79
C ALA A 341 -4.70 27.72 -24.45
N GLU A 342 -5.64 27.19 -23.66
CA GLU A 342 -6.87 27.89 -23.26
C GLU A 342 -6.71 28.72 -21.97
N GLY A 343 -5.59 28.59 -21.25
CA GLY A 343 -5.47 29.05 -19.86
C GLY A 343 -4.91 30.46 -19.65
N GLU A 344 -4.93 31.34 -20.65
CA GLU A 344 -4.44 32.75 -20.58
C GLU A 344 -3.11 32.91 -19.81
N TYR A 345 -2.05 32.21 -20.22
CA TYR A 345 -0.72 32.30 -19.59
C TYR A 345 0.18 33.32 -20.30
N PRO A 346 1.05 34.06 -19.57
CA PRO A 346 2.00 35.00 -20.18
C PRO A 346 3.01 34.34 -21.15
N SER A 347 3.43 33.12 -20.84
CA SER A 347 4.26 32.27 -21.69
C SER A 347 4.05 30.79 -21.33
N PHE A 348 4.61 29.89 -22.13
CA PHE A 348 4.64 28.45 -21.82
C PHE A 348 5.80 28.05 -20.90
N SER A 349 6.51 29.01 -20.29
CA SER A 349 7.49 28.69 -19.25
C SER A 349 6.80 28.06 -18.04
N ARG A 350 7.44 27.04 -17.46
CA ARG A 350 6.92 26.38 -16.25
C ARG A 350 6.66 27.38 -15.13
N MET A 351 7.55 28.35 -14.95
CA MET A 351 7.39 29.39 -13.94
C MET A 351 6.15 30.27 -14.17
N ASP A 352 5.87 30.72 -15.39
CA ASP A 352 4.72 31.59 -15.65
C ASP A 352 3.38 30.86 -15.49
N ILE A 353 3.33 29.59 -15.85
CA ILE A 353 2.19 28.71 -15.58
C ILE A 353 1.98 28.61 -14.05
N VAL A 354 3.03 28.30 -13.29
CA VAL A 354 2.95 28.18 -11.82
C VAL A 354 2.54 29.48 -11.15
N LYS A 355 3.08 30.62 -11.58
CA LYS A 355 2.71 31.93 -11.04
C LYS A 355 1.24 32.22 -11.27
N THR A 356 0.75 31.93 -12.46
CA THR A 356 -0.64 32.20 -12.87
C THR A 356 -1.59 31.31 -12.06
N GLU A 357 -1.31 30.01 -11.97
CA GLU A 357 -2.14 29.08 -11.21
C GLU A 357 -2.10 29.33 -9.69
N LEU A 358 -0.93 29.68 -9.16
CA LEU A 358 -0.80 30.07 -7.76
C LEU A 358 -1.57 31.35 -7.47
N ALA A 359 -1.52 32.36 -8.35
CA ALA A 359 -2.28 33.59 -8.19
C ALA A 359 -3.80 33.33 -8.22
N ARG A 360 -4.28 32.55 -9.20
CA ARG A 360 -5.70 32.13 -9.28
C ARG A 360 -6.15 31.39 -8.03
N THR A 361 -5.32 30.49 -7.53
CA THR A 361 -5.59 29.73 -6.30
C THR A 361 -5.70 30.65 -5.10
N ILE A 362 -4.74 31.56 -4.92
CA ILE A 362 -4.72 32.53 -3.81
C ILE A 362 -5.96 33.44 -3.87
N GLU A 363 -6.34 33.88 -5.07
CA GLU A 363 -7.53 34.69 -5.29
C GLU A 363 -8.80 33.94 -4.89
N GLY A 364 -8.89 32.65 -5.23
CA GLY A 364 -10.00 31.77 -4.89
C GLY A 364 -10.06 31.30 -3.42
N LEU A 365 -9.01 31.48 -2.61
CA LEU A 365 -9.01 31.02 -1.21
C LEU A 365 -10.12 31.70 -0.39
N GLU A 366 -10.93 30.92 0.32
CA GLU A 366 -11.91 31.52 1.24
C GLU A 366 -11.25 32.31 2.37
N SER A 367 -11.90 33.39 2.83
CA SER A 367 -11.29 34.34 3.77
C SER A 367 -10.90 33.75 5.14
N TYR A 368 -11.52 32.62 5.50
CA TYR A 368 -11.23 31.86 6.72
C TYR A 368 -10.04 30.90 6.57
N VAL A 369 -9.59 30.61 5.34
CA VAL A 369 -8.44 29.73 5.09
C VAL A 369 -7.17 30.43 5.54
N GLU A 370 -6.34 29.73 6.28
CA GLU A 370 -4.99 30.17 6.61
C GLU A 370 -4.00 29.54 5.62
N PHE A 371 -3.14 30.35 5.02
CA PHE A 371 -2.16 29.86 4.05
C PHE A 371 -0.81 30.54 4.19
N ASN A 372 0.21 29.93 3.57
CA ASN A 372 1.53 30.55 3.37
C ASN A 372 2.19 29.96 2.12
N ILE A 373 3.24 30.63 1.65
CA ILE A 373 4.00 30.25 0.45
C ILE A 373 5.48 30.12 0.83
N LEU A 374 6.07 28.98 0.48
CA LEU A 374 7.51 28.76 0.45
C LEU A 374 7.96 28.68 -1.00
N ALA A 375 8.98 29.44 -1.36
CA ALA A 375 9.70 29.26 -2.62
C ALA A 375 11.06 28.62 -2.32
N PHE A 376 11.51 27.66 -3.12
CA PHE A 376 12.77 26.98 -2.88
C PHE A 376 13.60 26.73 -4.14
N ALA A 377 14.91 26.86 -3.99
CA ALA A 377 15.93 26.30 -4.89
C ALA A 377 17.06 25.77 -3.99
N THR A 378 18.23 26.41 -3.97
CA THR A 378 19.30 26.05 -3.01
C THR A 378 18.94 26.45 -1.58
N LYS A 379 18.17 27.53 -1.42
CA LYS A 379 17.65 28.04 -0.14
C LYS A 379 16.12 28.10 -0.18
N VAL A 380 15.50 28.10 1.00
CA VAL A 380 14.05 28.26 1.17
C VAL A 380 13.75 29.70 1.58
N THR A 381 12.83 30.35 0.87
CA THR A 381 12.35 31.70 1.13
C THR A 381 10.87 31.63 1.46
N LYS A 382 10.44 32.33 2.52
CA LYS A 382 9.03 32.36 2.97
C LYS A 382 8.40 33.71 2.64
N TRP A 383 7.15 33.72 2.20
CA TRP A 383 6.39 34.97 2.08
C TRP A 383 6.11 35.59 3.45
N LYS A 384 5.60 34.80 4.41
CA LYS A 384 5.38 35.19 5.81
C LYS A 384 6.03 34.19 6.77
N LYS A 385 6.20 34.60 8.03
CA LYS A 385 6.79 33.75 9.08
C LYS A 385 5.95 32.51 9.43
N GLY A 386 4.65 32.53 9.17
CA GLY A 386 3.72 31.44 9.47
C GLY A 386 2.42 31.58 8.68
N LEU A 387 1.49 30.64 8.90
CA LEU A 387 0.17 30.65 8.29
C LEU A 387 -0.59 31.94 8.64
N THR A 388 -1.23 32.54 7.64
CA THR A 388 -2.01 33.78 7.78
C THR A 388 -3.33 33.67 7.03
N ARG A 389 -4.37 34.33 7.52
CA ARG A 389 -5.70 34.29 6.89
C ARG A 389 -5.70 34.89 5.48
N ALA A 390 -6.46 34.29 4.57
CA ALA A 390 -6.71 34.76 3.21
C ALA A 390 -7.68 35.94 3.13
N ASN A 391 -7.46 36.97 3.95
CA ASN A 391 -8.12 38.26 3.77
C ASN A 391 -7.58 38.99 2.52
N VAL A 392 -8.31 40.00 2.05
CA VAL A 392 -8.00 40.76 0.82
C VAL A 392 -6.56 41.28 0.81
N LEU A 393 -6.09 41.88 1.91
CA LEU A 393 -4.72 42.43 2.00
C LEU A 393 -3.64 41.35 1.89
N ASN A 394 -3.85 40.22 2.56
CA ASN A 394 -2.93 39.10 2.54
C ASN A 394 -2.92 38.40 1.17
N LYS A 395 -4.09 38.27 0.52
CA LYS A 395 -4.17 37.76 -0.85
C LYS A 395 -3.39 38.65 -1.81
N SER A 396 -3.61 39.97 -1.79
CA SER A 396 -2.86 40.91 -2.64
C SER A 396 -1.34 40.82 -2.40
N SER A 397 -0.91 40.82 -1.13
CA SER A 397 0.51 40.71 -0.80
C SER A 397 1.13 39.36 -1.18
N ALA A 398 0.37 38.27 -1.11
CA ALA A 398 0.82 36.94 -1.53
C ALA A 398 0.94 36.84 -3.06
N MET A 399 -0.01 37.42 -3.80
CA MET A 399 0.08 37.51 -5.26
C MET A 399 1.26 38.38 -5.71
N ASP A 400 1.54 39.49 -5.02
CA ASP A 400 2.75 40.30 -5.29
C ASP A 400 4.05 39.52 -5.02
N PHE A 401 4.07 38.66 -4.01
CA PHE A 401 5.19 37.77 -3.75
C PHE A 401 5.32 36.72 -4.86
N ALA A 402 4.23 36.08 -5.25
CA ALA A 402 4.20 35.07 -6.32
C ALA A 402 4.68 35.64 -7.67
N ARG A 403 4.22 36.83 -8.05
CA ARG A 403 4.64 37.52 -9.29
C ARG A 403 6.15 37.75 -9.37
N LYS A 404 6.80 37.99 -8.24
CA LYS A 404 8.24 38.25 -8.11
C LYS A 404 9.11 37.00 -8.06
N LEU A 405 8.53 35.80 -8.03
CA LEU A 405 9.31 34.57 -8.09
C LEU A 405 10.05 34.49 -9.43
N GLU A 406 11.29 34.02 -9.45
CA GLU A 406 12.05 33.86 -10.69
C GLU A 406 12.89 32.59 -10.61
N PRO A 407 13.06 31.86 -11.73
CA PRO A 407 13.98 30.74 -11.77
C PRO A 407 15.42 31.20 -11.44
N LEU A 408 16.09 30.43 -10.59
CA LEU A 408 17.47 30.69 -10.18
C LEU A 408 18.41 29.75 -10.93
N GLY A 409 19.51 30.27 -11.49
CA GLY A 409 20.59 29.46 -12.09
C GLY A 409 20.25 28.62 -13.34
N GLY A 410 19.25 29.02 -14.14
CA GLY A 410 18.85 28.36 -15.40
C GLY A 410 19.77 28.62 -16.61
N ALA A 411 19.40 28.09 -17.77
CA ALA A 411 20.18 28.11 -19.02
C ALA A 411 20.51 29.53 -19.48
N SER A 412 19.58 30.48 -19.32
CA SER A 412 19.86 31.87 -19.69
C SER A 412 20.92 32.50 -18.77
N LYS A 413 20.91 32.15 -17.48
CA LYS A 413 21.93 32.62 -16.51
C LYS A 413 23.29 31.93 -16.72
N GLN A 414 23.32 30.72 -17.27
CA GLN A 414 24.54 30.05 -17.73
C GLN A 414 25.15 30.77 -18.93
N ALA A 415 24.36 31.03 -19.98
CA ALA A 415 24.82 31.76 -21.16
C ALA A 415 25.35 33.16 -20.80
N LEU A 416 24.68 33.88 -19.90
CA LEU A 416 25.14 35.19 -19.42
C LEU A 416 26.44 35.09 -18.57
N ALA A 417 26.64 34.00 -17.83
CA ALA A 417 27.87 33.77 -17.07
C ALA A 417 29.06 33.43 -17.99
N GLU A 418 28.84 32.71 -19.09
CA GLU A 418 29.85 32.40 -20.10
C GLU A 418 30.40 33.66 -20.78
N VAL A 419 29.56 34.67 -20.98
CA VAL A 419 29.97 35.98 -21.52
C VAL A 419 30.35 37.01 -20.43
N GLY A 420 30.49 36.57 -19.17
CA GLY A 420 30.98 37.39 -18.05
C GLY A 420 30.00 38.45 -17.52
N LEU A 421 28.72 38.41 -17.92
CA LEU A 421 27.70 39.38 -17.51
C LEU A 421 27.06 39.05 -16.15
N VAL A 422 27.26 37.83 -15.63
CA VAL A 422 26.82 37.43 -14.28
C VAL A 422 27.83 36.51 -13.63
N GLY A 423 28.00 36.59 -12.30
CA GLY A 423 28.96 35.77 -11.58
C GLY A 423 28.55 34.29 -11.48
N ALA A 424 29.53 33.38 -11.64
CA ALA A 424 29.34 31.92 -11.56
C ALA A 424 28.75 31.42 -10.22
N ALA A 425 28.90 32.19 -9.13
CA ALA A 425 28.25 31.92 -7.84
C ALA A 425 26.71 31.86 -7.96
N SER A 426 26.13 32.60 -8.91
CA SER A 426 24.68 32.63 -9.18
C SER A 426 24.16 31.32 -9.77
N LEU A 427 25.03 30.51 -10.40
CA LEU A 427 24.69 29.19 -10.94
C LEU A 427 24.49 28.17 -9.81
N GLY A 428 25.22 28.31 -8.69
CA GLY A 428 25.05 27.48 -7.50
C GLY A 428 23.73 27.71 -6.75
N ALA A 429 23.05 28.83 -7.00
CA ALA A 429 21.77 29.17 -6.38
C ALA A 429 20.56 28.45 -7.03
N GLY A 430 20.75 27.87 -8.21
CA GLY A 430 19.72 27.20 -9.00
C GLY A 430 19.57 25.71 -8.80
N LYS A 431 20.27 25.12 -7.82
CA LYS A 431 20.15 23.69 -7.49
C LYS A 431 18.89 23.43 -6.67
N THR A 432 18.37 22.22 -6.71
CA THR A 432 17.11 21.84 -6.07
C THR A 432 17.37 21.20 -4.70
N ASN A 433 17.00 21.88 -3.62
CA ASN A 433 17.11 21.37 -2.24
C ASN A 433 15.74 20.93 -1.70
N THR A 434 15.24 19.82 -2.24
CA THR A 434 13.92 19.26 -1.95
C THR A 434 13.74 18.93 -0.47
N TYR A 435 14.76 18.34 0.17
CA TYR A 435 14.67 18.00 1.59
C TYR A 435 14.48 19.24 2.46
N ALA A 436 15.28 20.30 2.25
CA ALA A 436 15.16 21.51 3.06
C ALA A 436 13.79 22.17 2.90
N ALA A 437 13.22 22.13 1.69
CA ALA A 437 11.88 22.67 1.42
C ALA A 437 10.79 21.91 2.20
N LEU A 438 10.77 20.58 2.08
CA LEU A 438 9.81 19.73 2.79
C LEU A 438 10.02 19.78 4.31
N ALA A 439 11.27 19.74 4.77
CA ALA A 439 11.62 19.87 6.18
C ALA A 439 11.17 21.23 6.77
N ALA A 440 11.33 22.33 6.02
CA ALA A 440 10.81 23.63 6.42
C ALA A 440 9.28 23.65 6.48
N GLY A 441 8.59 22.96 5.56
CA GLY A 441 7.14 22.79 5.60
C GLY A 441 6.65 22.01 6.82
N LEU A 442 7.41 20.99 7.25
CA LEU A 442 7.15 20.23 8.47
C LEU A 442 7.62 20.92 9.77
N GLY A 443 8.20 22.13 9.66
CA GLY A 443 8.67 22.92 10.81
C GLY A 443 9.95 22.39 11.47
N LEU A 444 10.84 21.74 10.69
CA LEU A 444 12.11 21.16 11.16
C LEU A 444 13.31 22.13 11.04
N ASP A 445 13.11 23.35 10.57
CA ASP A 445 14.15 24.34 10.24
C ASP A 445 14.64 25.19 11.44
N GLY A 446 14.16 24.92 12.66
CA GLY A 446 14.54 25.63 13.88
C GLY A 446 15.67 24.98 14.69
N LYS A 447 16.47 25.79 15.41
CA LYS A 447 17.56 25.33 16.32
C LYS A 447 17.12 24.34 17.42
N LYS A 448 15.81 24.23 17.67
CA LYS A 448 15.15 23.18 18.46
C LYS A 448 13.82 22.85 17.75
N PRO A 449 13.63 21.66 17.17
CA PRO A 449 12.35 21.29 16.58
C PRO A 449 11.27 21.35 17.66
N LYS A 450 10.21 22.14 17.45
CA LYS A 450 9.06 22.21 18.37
C LYS A 450 8.20 20.96 18.21
N GLY A 451 8.63 19.83 18.77
CA GLY A 451 7.84 18.59 18.81
C GLY A 451 7.19 18.21 17.47
N TYR A 452 5.96 17.69 17.52
CA TYR A 452 5.11 17.35 16.36
C TYR A 452 3.87 18.26 16.24
N ASP A 453 3.71 19.22 17.15
CA ASP A 453 2.56 20.14 17.19
C ASP A 453 2.66 21.19 16.07
N THR A 454 1.70 21.16 15.15
CA THR A 454 1.60 22.07 14.02
C THR A 454 0.14 22.33 13.68
N LYS A 455 -0.16 23.58 13.31
CA LYS A 455 -1.48 23.95 12.78
C LYS A 455 -1.63 23.59 11.31
N LEU A 456 -0.53 23.40 10.58
CA LEU A 456 -0.58 23.01 9.18
C LEU A 456 -1.16 21.60 9.06
N ASP A 457 -2.08 21.37 8.12
CA ASP A 457 -2.60 20.03 7.84
C ASP A 457 -2.45 19.61 6.38
N THR A 458 -2.17 20.53 5.45
CA THR A 458 -2.03 20.23 4.02
C THR A 458 -0.88 21.00 3.37
N ILE A 459 -0.05 20.30 2.60
CA ILE A 459 1.01 20.85 1.77
C ILE A 459 0.71 20.56 0.29
N PHE A 460 0.84 21.58 -0.55
CA PHE A 460 1.00 21.43 -1.99
C PHE A 460 2.45 21.62 -2.36
N PHE A 461 3.12 20.53 -2.73
CA PHE A 461 4.52 20.54 -3.12
C PHE A 461 4.64 20.48 -4.65
N LEU A 462 5.07 21.58 -5.24
CA LEU A 462 5.27 21.71 -6.68
C LEU A 462 6.76 21.75 -6.98
N SER A 463 7.22 20.83 -7.83
CA SER A 463 8.62 20.75 -8.25
C SER A 463 8.76 20.10 -9.62
N ASP A 464 9.77 20.52 -10.37
CA ASP A 464 10.18 19.93 -11.64
C ASP A 464 11.51 19.15 -11.53
N GLY A 465 12.06 19.04 -10.31
CA GLY A 465 13.48 18.82 -10.10
C GLY A 465 13.87 17.57 -9.32
N LYS A 466 14.97 16.96 -9.76
CA LYS A 466 15.76 15.98 -9.00
C LYS A 466 16.45 16.70 -7.83
N PRO A 467 16.39 16.16 -6.60
CA PRO A 467 17.19 16.69 -5.50
C PRO A 467 18.68 16.68 -5.87
N THR A 468 19.31 17.87 -5.93
CA THR A 468 20.69 18.04 -6.41
C THR A 468 21.61 18.68 -5.38
N THR A 469 21.06 19.19 -4.28
CA THR A 469 21.82 19.72 -3.15
C THR A 469 21.02 19.62 -1.85
N GLY A 470 21.68 19.80 -0.71
CA GLY A 470 21.07 19.70 0.62
C GLY A 470 21.68 18.61 1.49
N GLN A 471 21.12 18.44 2.68
CA GLN A 471 21.52 17.40 3.64
C GLN A 471 21.32 16.00 3.07
N PHE A 472 20.21 15.80 2.36
CA PHE A 472 19.88 14.57 1.66
C PHE A 472 19.60 14.90 0.20
N THR A 473 20.25 14.17 -0.70
CA THR A 473 20.03 14.24 -2.15
C THR A 473 19.55 12.90 -2.72
N ASP A 474 19.70 11.81 -1.95
CA ASP A 474 19.11 10.52 -2.28
C ASP A 474 17.59 10.54 -2.06
N ARG A 475 16.85 10.04 -3.04
CA ARG A 475 15.38 10.14 -3.08
C ARG A 475 14.71 9.23 -2.05
N ASP A 476 15.21 8.01 -1.90
CA ASP A 476 14.63 7.08 -0.94
C ASP A 476 14.96 7.52 0.50
N GLU A 477 16.12 8.14 0.71
CA GLU A 477 16.45 8.79 1.99
C GLU A 477 15.53 9.97 2.30
N ILE A 478 15.28 10.85 1.34
CA ILE A 478 14.31 11.94 1.51
C ILE A 478 12.92 11.39 1.82
N LEU A 479 12.44 10.38 1.08
CA LEU A 479 11.13 9.75 1.36
C LEU A 479 11.07 9.17 2.78
N ARG A 480 12.11 8.44 3.21
CA ARG A 480 12.19 7.87 4.57
C ARG A 480 12.16 8.96 5.64
N GLU A 481 12.97 9.99 5.51
CA GLU A 481 13.06 11.06 6.52
C GLU A 481 11.80 11.91 6.59
N ILE A 482 11.20 12.24 5.43
CA ILE A 482 9.93 12.96 5.40
C ILE A 482 8.79 12.12 5.96
N LYS A 483 8.70 10.83 5.62
CA LYS A 483 7.70 9.90 6.19
C LYS A 483 7.86 9.76 7.69
N ARG A 484 9.10 9.62 8.17
CA ARG A 484 9.41 9.56 9.61
C ARG A 484 9.00 10.84 10.33
N ALA A 485 9.35 12.00 9.79
CA ALA A 485 9.00 13.29 10.38
C ALA A 485 7.49 13.57 10.37
N ASN A 486 6.79 13.12 9.32
CA ASN A 486 5.35 13.32 9.18
C ASN A 486 4.50 12.25 9.90
N GLY A 487 5.08 11.11 10.33
CA GLY A 487 4.34 10.02 10.98
C GLY A 487 3.53 10.42 12.22
N LEU A 488 3.98 11.44 12.95
CA LEU A 488 3.26 12.04 14.09
C LEU A 488 2.45 13.30 13.71
N ARG A 489 2.87 14.04 12.68
CA ARG A 489 2.23 15.31 12.25
C ARG A 489 0.97 15.09 11.41
N ARG A 490 0.94 13.99 10.64
CA ARG A 490 -0.17 13.60 9.75
C ARG A 490 -0.60 14.70 8.76
N ILE A 491 0.35 15.52 8.29
CA ILE A 491 0.10 16.51 7.24
C ILE A 491 -0.11 15.79 5.91
N VAL A 492 -1.19 16.10 5.19
CA VAL A 492 -1.41 15.61 3.84
C VAL A 492 -0.46 16.33 2.89
N ILE A 493 0.31 15.59 2.09
CA ILE A 493 1.24 16.18 1.11
C ILE A 493 0.78 15.82 -0.30
N HIS A 494 0.18 16.78 -1.00
CA HIS A 494 -0.09 16.67 -2.43
C HIS A 494 1.17 17.07 -3.21
N THR A 495 1.45 16.37 -4.31
CA THR A 495 2.61 16.64 -5.15
C THR A 495 2.18 16.95 -6.58
N ILE A 496 2.79 17.97 -7.17
CA ILE A 496 2.50 18.44 -8.52
C ILE A 496 3.83 18.46 -9.28
N ALA A 497 3.93 17.67 -10.34
CA ALA A 497 5.11 17.60 -11.19
C ALA A 497 4.92 18.34 -12.51
N LEU A 498 5.98 18.98 -12.98
CA LEU A 498 6.08 19.63 -14.28
C LEU A 498 7.26 19.04 -15.07
N GLY A 499 7.02 18.55 -16.29
CA GLY A 499 8.04 18.09 -17.21
C GLY A 499 8.36 16.59 -17.20
N GLN A 500 9.28 16.19 -18.08
CA GLN A 500 9.54 14.79 -18.49
C GLN A 500 10.16 13.82 -17.46
N PHE A 501 10.46 14.22 -16.21
CA PHE A 501 11.29 13.37 -15.33
C PHE A 501 10.75 13.06 -13.93
N GLU A 502 10.91 11.79 -13.54
CA GLU A 502 10.87 11.22 -12.18
C GLU A 502 9.58 11.35 -11.35
N LYS A 503 8.43 11.30 -12.04
CA LYS A 503 7.06 11.17 -11.51
C LYS A 503 6.93 10.11 -10.40
N GLY A 504 7.75 9.05 -10.41
CA GLY A 504 7.75 7.99 -9.39
C GLY A 504 8.18 8.43 -7.98
N PHE A 505 9.07 9.43 -7.85
CA PHE A 505 9.44 9.99 -6.54
C PHE A 505 8.29 10.84 -5.98
N MET A 506 7.78 11.78 -6.77
CA MET A 506 6.66 12.65 -6.39
C MET A 506 5.39 11.86 -6.07
N ARG A 507 5.08 10.83 -6.87
CA ARG A 507 3.95 9.93 -6.63
C ARG A 507 4.07 9.16 -5.33
N ARG A 508 5.27 8.64 -5.01
CA ARG A 508 5.54 7.96 -3.74
C ARG A 508 5.46 8.93 -2.56
N LEU A 509 6.00 10.14 -2.70
CA LEU A 509 5.92 11.19 -1.68
C LEU A 509 4.46 11.53 -1.33
N ALA A 510 3.60 11.71 -2.33
CA ALA A 510 2.18 11.95 -2.08
C ALA A 510 1.49 10.73 -1.43
N LYS A 511 1.66 9.54 -2.01
CA LYS A 511 1.03 8.30 -1.51
C LYS A 511 1.42 8.01 -0.06
N ASP A 512 2.70 8.11 0.29
CA ASP A 512 3.20 7.83 1.64
C ASP A 512 2.69 8.83 2.69
N ASN A 513 2.18 9.99 2.27
CA ASN A 513 1.68 11.05 3.13
C ASN A 513 0.19 11.35 2.90
N GLY A 514 -0.57 10.39 2.34
CA GLY A 514 -2.02 10.49 2.19
C GLY A 514 -2.52 11.54 1.20
N GLY A 515 -1.64 12.06 0.34
CA GLY A 515 -1.98 13.05 -0.67
C GLY A 515 -2.14 12.47 -2.08
N VAL A 516 -2.41 13.36 -3.02
CA VAL A 516 -2.65 13.07 -4.44
C VAL A 516 -1.46 13.58 -5.25
N PHE A 517 -1.07 12.81 -6.26
CA PHE A 517 -0.07 13.20 -7.24
C PHE A 517 -0.75 13.70 -8.52
N ILE A 518 -0.38 14.90 -8.96
CA ILE A 518 -0.79 15.45 -10.25
C ILE A 518 0.41 15.59 -11.17
N ASP A 519 0.20 15.16 -12.41
CA ASP A 519 1.12 15.31 -13.51
C ASP A 519 0.58 16.40 -14.44
N LEU A 520 1.31 17.51 -14.55
CA LEU A 520 0.92 18.64 -15.38
C LEU A 520 1.37 18.54 -16.84
N GLY A 521 1.96 17.42 -17.23
CA GLY A 521 2.35 17.15 -18.62
C GLY A 521 3.85 16.99 -18.76
N GLU A 522 4.23 16.33 -19.86
CA GLU A 522 5.61 16.20 -20.29
C GLU A 522 6.18 17.52 -20.78
#